data_AF-E3ZT54-F1
#
_entry.id   AF-E3ZT54-F1
#
_cell.length_a   1.000
_cell.length_b   1.000
_cell.length_c   1.000
_cell.angle_alpha   90.00
_cell.angle_beta   90.00
_cell.angle_gamma   90.00
#
_symmetry.space_group_name_H-M   'P 1'
#
loop_
_entity.id
_entity.type
_entity.pdbx_description
1 polymer ?
#
loop_
_entity_poly.entity_id
_entity_poly.type
_entity_poly.pdbx_seq_one_letter_code
_entity_poly.pdbx_strand_id
1 'polypeptide(L)'
;CTKENVAYLKYIAGKMGDLPVAIEFRNNSWYTEQNTEKTLELLKELGFIHTVVDEPQVGSGSVPIILRETSSEMTMVRLHGRNQYGWMKASSPEWREVRTLYRYNDEEIKEWAKYVEHLQKLSKEVVVIFNNNSGGDAADNAKHLQTALNVEFHGLAPMQMDLFSE
;
A
#
# COMPACT_ATOMS: atom_id res chain seq x y z
N CYS A 1 -6.52 -17.73 -3.60
CA CYS A 1 -7.80 -17.62 -2.89
C CYS A 1 -8.30 -19.04 -2.68
N THR A 2 -8.34 -19.51 -1.42
CA THR A 2 -8.83 -20.86 -1.06
C THR A 2 -9.87 -20.73 0.04
N LYS A 3 -10.69 -21.77 0.23
CA LYS A 3 -11.73 -21.77 1.28
C LYS A 3 -11.12 -21.65 2.67
N GLU A 4 -9.98 -22.29 2.89
CA GLU A 4 -9.23 -22.27 4.15
C GLU A 4 -8.76 -20.85 4.48
N ASN A 5 -8.20 -20.12 3.51
CA ASN A 5 -7.75 -18.74 3.73
C ASN A 5 -8.92 -17.78 3.93
N VAL A 6 -10.06 -17.99 3.26
CA VAL A 6 -11.29 -17.22 3.51
C VAL A 6 -11.81 -17.47 4.93
N ALA A 7 -11.84 -18.73 5.39
CA ALA A 7 -12.23 -19.06 6.75
C ALA A 7 -11.28 -18.42 7.79
N TYR A 8 -9.98 -18.36 7.47
CA TYR A 8 -9.00 -17.71 8.31
C TYR A 8 -9.20 -16.19 8.42
N LEU A 9 -9.55 -15.50 7.32
CA LEU A 9 -9.92 -14.08 7.37
C LEU A 9 -11.13 -13.84 8.28
N LYS A 10 -12.15 -14.69 8.19
CA LYS A 10 -13.34 -14.62 9.07
C LYS A 10 -12.97 -14.82 10.54
N TYR A 11 -12.07 -15.76 10.81
CA TYR A 11 -11.53 -15.98 12.15
C TYR A 11 -10.79 -14.76 12.68
N ILE A 12 -9.93 -14.12 11.87
CA ILE A 12 -9.23 -12.89 12.25
C ILE A 12 -10.23 -11.77 12.55
N ALA A 13 -11.25 -11.58 11.72
CA ALA A 13 -12.26 -10.55 11.94
C ALA A 13 -12.91 -10.71 13.32
N GLY A 14 -13.30 -11.93 13.68
CA GLY A 14 -13.84 -12.24 15.01
C GLY A 14 -12.85 -12.03 16.17
N LYS A 15 -11.53 -12.09 15.93
CA LYS A 15 -10.50 -11.83 16.94
C LYS A 15 -10.17 -10.36 17.12
N MET A 16 -10.26 -9.57 16.05
CA MET A 16 -9.93 -8.16 16.07
C MET A 16 -11.07 -7.30 16.60
N GLY A 17 -12.32 -7.79 16.55
CA GLY A 17 -13.49 -7.07 17.05
C GLY A 17 -13.67 -5.75 16.29
N ASP A 18 -13.80 -4.65 17.02
CA ASP A 18 -14.06 -3.32 16.45
C ASP A 18 -12.78 -2.57 16.02
N LEU A 19 -11.61 -3.22 16.08
CA LEU A 19 -10.36 -2.58 15.66
C LEU A 19 -10.32 -2.42 14.13
N PRO A 20 -9.83 -1.28 13.60
CA PRO A 20 -9.62 -1.11 12.17
C PRO A 20 -8.47 -2.00 11.70
N VAL A 21 -8.72 -2.85 10.71
CA VAL A 21 -7.73 -3.79 10.17
C VAL A 21 -7.58 -3.58 8.67
N ALA A 22 -6.38 -3.22 8.24
CA ALA A 22 -6.01 -3.20 6.83
C ALA A 22 -5.49 -4.57 6.39
N ILE A 23 -6.05 -5.09 5.30
CA ILE A 23 -5.63 -6.35 4.67
C ILE A 23 -4.90 -6.05 3.37
N GLU A 24 -3.75 -6.67 3.23
CA GLU A 24 -2.88 -6.53 2.07
C GLU A 24 -2.59 -7.91 1.49
N PHE A 25 -3.08 -8.17 0.28
CA PHE A 25 -2.82 -9.41 -0.42
C PHE A 25 -1.54 -9.31 -1.26
N ARG A 26 -0.82 -10.42 -1.37
CA ARG A 26 0.45 -10.57 -2.10
C ARG A 26 0.45 -11.71 -3.12
N ASN A 27 -0.75 -12.15 -3.49
CA ASN A 27 -0.91 -13.26 -4.42
C ASN A 27 -2.08 -12.97 -5.36
N ASN A 28 -1.82 -13.01 -6.67
CA ASN A 28 -2.79 -12.62 -7.70
C ASN A 28 -4.06 -13.48 -7.71
N SER A 29 -4.06 -14.66 -7.09
CA SER A 29 -5.23 -15.54 -7.04
C SER A 29 -6.44 -14.92 -6.32
N TRP A 30 -6.25 -13.84 -5.55
CA TRP A 30 -7.33 -13.03 -4.96
C TRP A 30 -7.94 -12.01 -5.93
N TYR A 31 -7.22 -11.66 -7.00
CA TYR A 31 -7.57 -10.62 -7.96
C TYR A 31 -7.61 -11.13 -9.41
N THR A 32 -8.08 -12.37 -9.60
CA THR A 32 -8.47 -12.83 -10.94
C THR A 32 -9.80 -12.19 -11.33
N GLU A 33 -10.17 -12.24 -12.61
CA GLU A 33 -11.47 -11.74 -13.10
C GLU A 33 -12.65 -12.31 -12.29
N GLN A 34 -12.57 -13.58 -11.89
CA GLN A 34 -13.64 -14.28 -11.17
C GLN A 34 -13.66 -14.00 -9.66
N ASN A 35 -12.55 -13.50 -9.10
CA ASN A 35 -12.35 -13.37 -7.65
C ASN A 35 -12.29 -11.93 -7.16
N THR A 36 -11.95 -10.96 -8.01
CA THR A 36 -11.73 -9.57 -7.58
C THR A 36 -12.93 -8.98 -6.82
N GLU A 37 -14.13 -8.98 -7.41
CA GLU A 37 -15.32 -8.42 -6.74
C GLU A 37 -15.67 -9.22 -5.47
N LYS A 38 -15.58 -10.55 -5.51
CA LYS A 38 -15.84 -11.40 -4.32
C LYS A 38 -14.87 -11.13 -3.18
N THR A 39 -13.60 -10.87 -3.49
CA THR A 39 -12.58 -10.51 -2.50
C THR A 39 -12.92 -9.17 -1.87
N LEU A 40 -13.27 -8.16 -2.67
CA LEU A 40 -13.63 -6.84 -2.17
C LEU A 40 -14.93 -6.87 -1.34
N GLU A 41 -15.94 -7.62 -1.79
CA GLU A 41 -17.18 -7.86 -1.04
C GLU A 41 -16.89 -8.55 0.30
N LEU A 42 -16.06 -9.59 0.33
CA LEU A 42 -15.66 -10.26 1.56
C LEU A 42 -14.98 -9.29 2.54
N LEU A 43 -14.09 -8.42 2.06
CA LEU A 43 -13.46 -7.41 2.92
C LEU A 43 -14.50 -6.42 3.46
N LYS A 44 -15.46 -5.97 2.65
CA LYS A 44 -16.58 -5.11 3.07
C LYS A 44 -17.41 -5.79 4.16
N GLU A 45 -17.80 -7.05 3.96
CA GLU A 45 -18.56 -7.85 4.93
C GLU A 45 -17.83 -8.02 6.26
N LEU A 46 -16.50 -8.15 6.23
CA LEU A 46 -15.66 -8.33 7.40
C LEU A 46 -15.21 -7.03 8.06
N GLY A 47 -15.60 -5.87 7.53
CA GLY A 47 -15.16 -4.57 8.05
C GLY A 47 -13.67 -4.29 7.86
N PHE A 48 -13.01 -5.00 6.94
CA PHE A 48 -11.60 -4.84 6.66
C PHE A 48 -11.34 -3.73 5.63
N ILE A 49 -10.25 -2.99 5.85
CA ILE A 49 -9.75 -1.94 4.96
C ILE A 49 -8.89 -2.59 3.89
N HIS A 50 -9.23 -2.36 2.63
CA HIS A 50 -8.45 -2.83 1.49
C HIS A 50 -7.17 -2.00 1.37
N THR A 51 -6.05 -2.70 1.26
CA THR A 51 -4.77 -2.08 0.93
C THR A 51 -4.53 -2.18 -0.57
N VAL A 52 -4.51 -1.04 -1.24
CA VAL A 52 -4.04 -0.90 -2.63
C VAL A 52 -2.53 -1.05 -2.65
N VAL A 53 -2.01 -1.92 -3.50
CA VAL A 53 -0.58 -2.25 -3.53
C VAL A 53 0.01 -1.84 -4.87
N ASP A 54 1.14 -1.16 -4.83
CA ASP A 54 2.05 -1.03 -5.98
C ASP A 54 3.27 -1.90 -5.73
N GLU A 55 3.50 -2.84 -6.63
CA GLU A 55 4.64 -3.73 -6.57
C GLU A 55 4.99 -4.23 -7.98
N PRO A 56 6.16 -4.87 -8.17
CA PRO A 56 6.56 -5.36 -9.48
C PRO A 56 5.58 -6.43 -9.97
N GLN A 57 5.06 -6.25 -11.18
CA GLN A 57 4.07 -7.16 -11.78
C GLN A 57 4.76 -8.42 -12.33
N VAL A 58 5.16 -9.33 -11.44
CA VAL A 58 5.88 -10.56 -11.77
C VAL A 58 5.23 -11.80 -11.15
N GLY A 59 4.97 -12.81 -11.98
CA GLY A 59 4.47 -14.12 -11.56
C GLY A 59 3.16 -14.06 -10.75
N SER A 60 2.91 -15.10 -9.96
CA SER A 60 1.71 -15.21 -9.11
C SER A 60 1.85 -14.54 -7.74
N GLY A 61 3.08 -14.17 -7.35
CA GLY A 61 3.41 -13.53 -6.08
C GLY A 61 3.38 -12.00 -6.14
N SER A 62 2.65 -11.44 -7.09
CA SER A 62 2.36 -10.01 -7.18
C SER A 62 0.85 -9.81 -7.32
N VAL A 63 0.36 -8.61 -7.02
CA VAL A 63 -1.04 -8.22 -7.23
C VAL A 63 -1.12 -6.96 -8.11
N PRO A 64 -2.18 -6.81 -8.92
CA PRO A 64 -2.40 -5.58 -9.68
C PRO A 64 -2.78 -4.42 -8.75
N ILE A 65 -2.62 -3.19 -9.24
CA ILE A 65 -3.17 -2.00 -8.58
C ILE A 65 -4.70 -2.05 -8.71
N ILE A 66 -5.39 -2.23 -7.59
CA ILE A 66 -6.86 -2.24 -7.52
C ILE A 66 -7.32 -0.97 -6.81
N LEU A 67 -7.72 0.06 -7.57
CA LEU A 67 -8.19 1.35 -7.04
C LEU A 67 -9.64 1.28 -6.56
N ARG A 68 -9.90 0.49 -5.51
CA ARG A 68 -11.24 0.26 -4.95
C ARG A 68 -11.20 0.31 -3.43
N GLU A 69 -12.19 0.95 -2.84
CA GLU A 69 -12.41 1.02 -1.41
C GLU A 69 -13.19 -0.19 -0.90
N THR A 70 -12.94 -0.57 0.35
CA THR A 70 -13.81 -1.49 1.12
C THR A 70 -14.35 -0.87 2.39
N SER A 71 -13.94 0.36 2.69
CA SER A 71 -14.43 1.17 3.80
C SER A 71 -14.60 2.62 3.34
N SER A 72 -15.70 3.25 3.72
CA SER A 72 -15.91 4.69 3.50
C SER A 72 -15.03 5.54 4.41
N GLU A 73 -14.50 4.97 5.50
CA GLU A 73 -13.69 5.73 6.46
C GLU A 73 -12.24 5.84 5.99
N MET A 74 -11.65 4.76 5.47
CA MET A 74 -10.24 4.73 5.13
C MET A 74 -9.95 3.77 3.96
N THR A 75 -9.02 4.17 3.09
CA THR A 75 -8.30 3.28 2.18
C THR A 75 -6.80 3.39 2.44
N MET A 76 -6.09 2.27 2.43
CA MET A 76 -4.62 2.24 2.56
C MET A 76 -3.96 2.00 1.21
N VAL A 77 -2.86 2.69 0.93
CA VAL A 77 -2.01 2.50 -0.25
C VAL A 77 -0.61 2.14 0.23
N ARG A 78 0.00 1.09 -0.32
CA ARG A 78 1.38 0.72 -0.03
C ARG A 78 2.20 0.60 -1.31
N LEU A 79 3.26 1.42 -1.38
CA LEU A 79 4.11 1.57 -2.55
C LEU A 79 5.45 0.86 -2.33
N HIS A 80 5.61 -0.34 -2.87
CA HIS A 80 6.82 -1.17 -2.67
C HIS A 80 7.92 -0.91 -3.71
N GLY A 81 7.63 -0.15 -4.75
CA GLY A 81 8.49 0.02 -5.91
C GLY A 81 8.25 -1.06 -6.97
N ARG A 82 8.82 -0.86 -8.17
CA ARG A 82 8.56 -1.71 -9.35
C ARG A 82 9.81 -2.46 -9.83
N ASN A 83 10.76 -2.74 -8.93
CA ASN A 83 12.00 -3.48 -9.23
C ASN A 83 11.75 -5.00 -9.48
N GLN A 84 11.44 -5.34 -10.73
CA GLN A 84 11.17 -6.72 -11.16
C GLN A 84 12.36 -7.67 -10.90
N TYR A 85 13.59 -7.21 -11.15
CA TYR A 85 14.79 -8.04 -11.01
C TYR A 85 15.03 -8.45 -9.55
N GLY A 86 14.91 -7.48 -8.63
CA GLY A 86 15.03 -7.74 -7.19
C GLY A 86 13.94 -8.67 -6.66
N TRP A 87 12.71 -8.53 -7.17
CA TRP A 87 11.56 -9.34 -6.74
C TRP A 87 11.65 -10.81 -7.16
N MET A 88 12.12 -11.09 -8.37
CA MET A 88 12.27 -12.46 -8.87
C MET A 88 13.42 -13.24 -8.21
N LYS A 89 14.39 -12.53 -7.61
CA LYS A 89 15.50 -13.13 -6.85
C LYS A 89 15.14 -13.45 -5.39
N ALA A 90 13.89 -13.81 -5.09
CA ALA A 90 13.43 -14.12 -3.72
C ALA A 90 14.26 -15.21 -2.99
N SER A 91 15.04 -16.01 -3.72
CA SER A 91 15.95 -17.04 -3.19
C SER A 91 17.39 -16.57 -2.95
N SER A 92 17.77 -15.34 -3.35
CA SER A 92 19.10 -14.78 -3.09
C SER A 92 19.19 -14.26 -1.65
N PRO A 93 20.31 -14.40 -0.92
CA PRO A 93 20.45 -13.84 0.44
C PRO A 93 20.11 -12.34 0.53
N GLU A 94 20.38 -11.60 -0.53
CA GLU A 94 20.21 -10.14 -0.66
C GLU A 94 18.78 -9.72 -1.05
N TRP A 95 17.85 -10.67 -1.24
CA TRP A 95 16.52 -10.40 -1.82
C TRP A 95 15.72 -9.34 -1.05
N ARG A 96 15.88 -9.27 0.28
CA ARG A 96 15.23 -8.27 1.12
C ARG A 96 15.74 -6.87 0.86
N GLU A 97 17.02 -6.74 0.52
CA GLU A 97 17.66 -5.46 0.22
C GLU A 97 17.28 -5.00 -1.19
N VAL A 98 17.14 -5.91 -2.16
CA VAL A 98 16.89 -5.49 -3.55
C VAL A 98 15.42 -5.35 -3.94
N ARG A 99 14.49 -6.05 -3.29
CA ARG A 99 13.07 -6.08 -3.73
C ARG A 99 12.38 -4.71 -3.68
N THR A 100 12.76 -3.86 -2.73
CA THR A 100 12.22 -2.52 -2.48
C THR A 100 13.22 -1.42 -2.87
N LEU A 101 14.27 -1.76 -3.62
CA LEU A 101 15.23 -0.80 -4.18
C LEU A 101 14.63 -0.18 -5.44
N TYR A 102 13.96 0.95 -5.28
CA TYR A 102 13.26 1.64 -6.36
C TYR A 102 13.08 3.12 -6.04
N ARG A 103 13.37 4.00 -7.01
CA ARG A 103 13.02 5.41 -6.96
C ARG A 103 11.91 5.69 -7.96
N TYR A 104 10.74 6.06 -7.47
CA TYR A 104 9.65 6.51 -8.33
C TYR A 104 10.05 7.79 -9.05
N ASN A 105 9.81 7.85 -10.35
CA ASN A 105 10.06 9.04 -11.16
C ASN A 105 8.87 10.03 -11.10
N ASP A 106 9.03 11.18 -11.74
CA ASP A 106 8.04 12.25 -11.73
C ASP A 106 6.71 11.84 -12.36
N GLU A 107 6.74 11.07 -13.45
CA GLU A 107 5.55 10.56 -14.13
C GLU A 107 4.75 9.63 -13.23
N GLU A 108 5.44 8.71 -12.54
CA GLU A 108 4.83 7.75 -11.62
C GLU A 108 4.26 8.42 -10.37
N ILE A 109 4.95 9.43 -9.82
CA ILE A 109 4.42 10.22 -8.70
C ILE A 109 3.16 10.99 -9.13
N LYS A 110 3.15 11.58 -10.33
CA LYS A 110 1.95 12.26 -10.86
C LYS A 110 0.80 11.29 -11.14
N GLU A 111 1.10 10.08 -11.59
CA GLU A 111 0.12 9.01 -11.72
C GLU A 111 -0.49 8.67 -10.35
N TRP A 112 0.36 8.44 -9.34
CA TRP A 112 -0.07 8.15 -7.98
C TRP A 112 -0.87 9.28 -7.35
N ALA A 113 -0.54 10.55 -7.63
CA ALA A 113 -1.34 11.68 -7.18
C ALA A 113 -2.79 11.56 -7.68
N LYS A 114 -3.00 11.27 -8.97
CA LYS A 114 -4.35 11.07 -9.55
C LYS A 114 -5.06 9.87 -8.94
N TYR A 115 -4.33 8.79 -8.64
CA TYR A 115 -4.90 7.61 -7.98
C TYR A 115 -5.35 7.90 -6.55
N VAL A 116 -4.55 8.65 -5.80
CA VAL A 116 -4.91 9.09 -4.44
C VAL A 116 -6.13 10.01 -4.46
N GLU A 117 -6.18 10.99 -5.38
CA GLU A 117 -7.36 11.86 -5.56
C GLU A 117 -8.62 11.07 -5.94
N HIS A 118 -8.47 10.00 -6.74
CA HIS A 118 -9.57 9.10 -7.04
C HIS A 118 -10.06 8.36 -5.79
N LEU A 119 -9.15 7.76 -5.01
CA LEU A 119 -9.48 7.05 -3.78
C LEU A 119 -10.10 7.98 -2.72
N GLN A 120 -9.69 9.24 -2.67
CA GLN A 120 -10.25 10.24 -1.75
C GLN A 120 -11.72 10.58 -2.05
N LYS A 121 -12.21 10.28 -3.27
CA LYS A 121 -13.65 10.39 -3.59
C LYS A 121 -14.46 9.22 -3.04
N LEU A 122 -13.78 8.12 -2.67
CA LEU A 122 -14.39 6.85 -2.25
C LEU A 122 -14.30 6.65 -0.73
N SER A 123 -13.24 7.17 -0.10
CA SER A 123 -13.00 7.10 1.35
C SER A 123 -12.67 8.47 1.92
N LYS A 124 -13.05 8.73 3.18
CA LYS A 124 -12.73 9.97 3.89
C LYS A 124 -11.23 10.17 4.07
N GLU A 125 -10.51 9.11 4.42
CA GLU A 125 -9.06 9.13 4.59
C GLU A 125 -8.37 8.20 3.59
N VAL A 126 -7.24 8.67 3.03
CA VAL A 126 -6.34 7.84 2.23
C VAL A 126 -4.96 7.88 2.87
N VAL A 127 -4.49 6.73 3.34
CA VAL A 127 -3.18 6.59 3.97
C VAL A 127 -2.21 6.01 2.96
N VAL A 128 -1.16 6.77 2.61
CA VAL A 128 -0.13 6.31 1.66
C VAL A 128 1.16 5.99 2.41
N ILE A 129 1.65 4.76 2.26
CA ILE A 129 2.90 4.29 2.85
C ILE A 129 3.90 3.95 1.74
N PHE A 130 4.97 4.72 1.66
CA PHE A 130 6.12 4.39 0.83
C PHE A 130 6.97 3.32 1.54
N ASN A 131 7.13 2.17 0.89
CA ASN A 131 7.86 1.02 1.39
C ASN A 131 9.08 0.67 0.50
N ASN A 132 9.41 1.51 -0.48
CA ASN A 132 10.60 1.44 -1.34
C ASN A 132 11.88 1.94 -0.63
N ASN A 133 12.12 1.42 0.59
CA ASN A 133 13.11 1.97 1.53
C ASN A 133 14.55 1.54 1.29
N SER A 134 14.82 0.54 0.45
CA SER A 134 16.15 -0.08 0.40
C SER A 134 17.27 0.85 -0.04
N GLY A 135 16.96 1.86 -0.86
CA GLY A 135 17.91 2.88 -1.31
C GLY A 135 17.79 4.21 -0.54
N GLY A 136 16.90 4.30 0.46
CA GLY A 136 16.55 5.56 1.12
C GLY A 136 15.58 6.45 0.32
N ASP A 137 15.04 5.96 -0.80
CA ASP A 137 14.22 6.76 -1.74
C ASP A 137 12.80 7.07 -1.25
N ALA A 138 12.27 6.29 -0.31
CA ALA A 138 10.88 6.43 0.14
C ALA A 138 10.56 7.81 0.73
N ALA A 139 11.48 8.40 1.51
CA ALA A 139 11.26 9.70 2.14
C ALA A 139 11.18 10.83 1.09
N ASP A 140 12.08 10.82 0.13
CA ASP A 140 12.07 11.77 -1.00
C ASP A 140 10.82 11.58 -1.85
N ASN A 141 10.46 10.34 -2.18
CA ASN A 141 9.25 10.05 -2.94
C ASN A 141 7.97 10.45 -2.20
N ALA A 142 7.92 10.28 -0.87
CA ALA A 142 6.81 10.75 -0.06
C ALA A 142 6.67 12.28 -0.08
N LYS A 143 7.77 13.03 0.05
CA LYS A 143 7.77 14.50 -0.09
C LYS A 143 7.37 14.94 -1.50
N HIS A 144 7.79 14.20 -2.51
CA HIS A 144 7.42 14.49 -3.89
C HIS A 144 5.90 14.32 -4.10
N LEU A 145 5.33 13.21 -3.62
CA LEU A 145 3.87 13.01 -3.68
C LEU A 145 3.12 14.05 -2.84
N GLN A 146 3.61 14.37 -1.64
CA GLN A 146 3.06 15.44 -0.80
C GLN A 146 2.97 16.77 -1.58
N THR A 147 4.04 17.13 -2.29
CA THR A 147 4.08 18.34 -3.12
C THR A 147 3.11 18.25 -4.29
N ALA A 148 3.06 17.09 -4.98
CA ALA A 148 2.16 16.86 -6.11
C ALA A 148 0.67 16.94 -5.71
N LEU A 149 0.34 16.52 -4.49
CA LEU A 149 -1.00 16.58 -3.91
C LEU A 149 -1.30 17.90 -3.18
N ASN A 150 -0.32 18.81 -3.08
CA ASN A 150 -0.40 20.05 -2.32
C ASN A 150 -0.86 19.83 -0.86
N VAL A 151 -0.30 18.80 -0.19
CA VAL A 151 -0.63 18.48 1.20
C VAL A 151 0.25 19.30 2.15
N GLU A 152 -0.40 20.13 2.96
CA GLU A 152 0.24 20.89 4.03
C GLU A 152 -0.04 20.25 5.40
N PHE A 153 1.01 20.12 6.20
CA PHE A 153 0.87 19.68 7.59
C PHE A 153 0.88 20.90 8.51
N HIS A 154 -0.17 21.06 9.31
CA HIS A 154 -0.26 22.11 10.32
C HIS A 154 -0.18 21.49 11.72
N GLY A 155 0.46 22.19 12.66
CA GLY A 155 0.51 21.77 14.06
C GLY A 155 1.43 20.58 14.35
N LEU A 156 2.36 20.24 13.45
CA LEU A 156 3.45 19.34 13.79
C LEU A 156 4.28 19.97 14.91
N ALA A 157 4.71 19.16 15.88
CA ALA A 157 5.57 19.64 16.95
C ALA A 157 6.78 20.36 16.35
N PRO A 158 7.14 21.57 16.83
CA PRO A 158 8.29 22.28 16.31
C PRO A 158 9.51 21.37 16.41
N MET A 159 10.29 21.30 15.33
CA MET A 159 11.57 20.62 15.34
C MET A 159 12.39 21.25 16.45
N GLN A 160 12.65 20.51 17.51
CA GLN A 160 13.56 20.96 18.56
C GLN A 160 14.93 21.11 17.88
N MET A 161 15.33 22.35 17.60
CA MET A 161 16.68 22.62 17.13
C MET A 161 17.63 22.16 18.24
N ASP A 162 18.69 21.45 17.86
CA ASP A 162 19.70 20.99 18.82
C ASP A 162 20.16 22.17 19.70
N LEU A 163 20.18 21.96 21.01
CA LEU A 163 20.66 22.96 21.98
C LEU A 163 22.15 23.30 21.80
N PHE A 164 22.86 22.53 20.97
CA PHE A 164 24.29 22.62 20.72
C PHE A 164 24.60 22.39 19.25
N SER A 165 24.03 23.21 18.36
CA SER A 165 24.66 23.39 17.04
C SER A 165 25.91 24.25 17.24
N GLU A 166 27.10 23.62 17.18
CA GLU A 166 28.40 24.31 17.08
C GLU A 166 28.53 25.13 15.78
#